data_AF-A0A1M2VJD8-F1
#
_entry.id   AF-A0A1M2VJD8-F1
#
_cell.length_a   1.000
_cell.length_b   1.000
_cell.length_c   1.000
_cell.angle_alpha   90.00
_cell.angle_beta   90.00
_cell.angle_gamma   90.00
#
_symmetry.space_group_name_H-M   'P 1'
#
loop_
_entity.id
_entity.type
_entity.pdbx_description
1 polymer ?
#
loop_
_entity_poly.entity_id
_entity_poly.type
_entity_poly.pdbx_seq_one_letter_code
_entity_poly.pdbx_strand_id
1 'polypeptide(L)'
;MPSVANATDSAEPTLSEEFIQECFHSYLKSSLSHAKVEGLLDPDMLSSAEADLMITGPALCLYFAALRSTTNPPSVPLPRRAKSGASLPATDLSLTNCPPAFRPFLIVWSQLVPQIQGLTPEYQHDLARIICSLPPLTSPLNPRLNGLSADMRAVAIEISMRRTFQEKYADDLQAALDTGPSRGERRLKASFMPPPIYDENGAGPAPTSPAKSAYSLEPPSPAPSSRFSHSRTSSRTSSPRTSTYYSSPPTSPSPLPPSLYSQAPPSPTILAEDKPGIEFVRETLYAALADVLERRPHLRTLMHADAPRAYFAAVAFAILDVASSSATRHDPTSKTLAEVLPRGHSPTEEPVIRGVLGQTLALSECPAALKPFMAELCAIGATAHAMEEEDSEATVAALQSGAEPPVPRLERVRDIIEGGVGHAYGDTVERGSRGAPGDPQRRRTSTAGRAVTFANRVNALALAMTKLRAFKERQEMVFQVLAGVAG
;
A
#
# COMPACT_ATOMS: atom_id res chain seq x y z
N MET A 1 -23.91 12.19 -28.09
CA MET A 1 -23.64 11.24 -26.99
C MET A 1 -24.62 11.52 -25.87
N PRO A 2 -25.39 10.55 -25.37
CA PRO A 2 -26.16 10.76 -24.14
C PRO A 2 -25.19 11.03 -22.97
N SER A 3 -25.59 11.90 -22.04
CA SER A 3 -24.75 12.26 -20.89
C SER A 3 -24.55 11.05 -19.98
N VAL A 4 -23.29 10.73 -19.66
CA VAL A 4 -22.93 9.63 -18.74
C VAL A 4 -23.53 9.85 -17.33
N ALA A 5 -23.83 11.11 -16.98
CA ALA A 5 -24.47 11.46 -15.70
C ALA A 5 -25.95 11.03 -15.58
N ASN A 6 -26.65 10.76 -16.68
CA ASN A 6 -28.09 10.44 -16.64
C ASN A 6 -28.39 8.92 -16.55
N ALA A 7 -27.37 8.07 -16.39
CA ALA A 7 -27.57 6.61 -16.36
C ALA A 7 -28.13 6.07 -15.02
N THR A 8 -28.19 6.89 -13.96
CA THR A 8 -28.50 6.47 -12.59
C THR A 8 -29.97 6.11 -12.33
N ASP A 9 -30.88 6.32 -13.28
CA ASP A 9 -32.32 6.05 -13.15
C ASP A 9 -32.75 4.66 -13.68
N SER A 10 -31.78 3.78 -13.95
CA SER A 10 -32.06 2.40 -14.40
C SER A 10 -32.44 1.53 -13.21
N ALA A 11 -33.64 0.94 -13.21
CA ALA A 11 -34.17 0.09 -12.14
C ALA A 11 -33.51 -1.30 -11.99
N GLU A 12 -32.25 -1.45 -12.40
CA GLU A 12 -31.47 -2.66 -12.14
C GLU A 12 -31.01 -2.71 -10.68
N PRO A 13 -31.06 -3.88 -10.02
CA PRO A 13 -30.48 -4.01 -8.69
C PRO A 13 -28.96 -3.81 -8.76
N THR A 14 -28.45 -2.90 -7.94
CA THR A 14 -27.00 -2.75 -7.74
C THR A 14 -26.42 -4.06 -7.23
N LEU A 15 -25.33 -4.53 -7.85
CA LEU A 15 -24.64 -5.76 -7.45
C LEU A 15 -23.97 -5.55 -6.08
N SER A 16 -23.69 -6.62 -5.34
CA SER A 16 -22.97 -6.50 -4.06
C SER A 16 -21.46 -6.36 -4.29
N GLU A 17 -20.77 -5.68 -3.37
CA GLU A 17 -19.32 -5.50 -3.50
C GLU A 17 -18.56 -6.83 -3.41
N GLU A 18 -19.01 -7.74 -2.54
CA GLU A 18 -18.44 -9.07 -2.38
C GLU A 18 -18.56 -9.88 -3.67
N PHE A 19 -19.72 -9.81 -4.35
CA PHE A 19 -19.94 -10.49 -5.63
C PHE A 19 -19.01 -9.97 -6.73
N ILE A 20 -18.85 -8.65 -6.84
CA ILE A 20 -17.92 -8.04 -7.81
C ILE A 20 -16.48 -8.43 -7.51
N GLN A 21 -16.09 -8.44 -6.23
CA GLN A 21 -14.75 -8.88 -5.81
C GLN A 21 -14.51 -10.35 -6.17
N GLU A 22 -15.43 -11.27 -5.85
CA GLU A 22 -15.30 -12.69 -6.22
C GLU A 22 -15.21 -12.91 -7.74
N CYS A 23 -16.00 -12.16 -8.52
CA CYS A 23 -15.89 -12.14 -9.98
C CYS A 23 -14.50 -11.70 -10.45
N PHE A 24 -13.96 -10.64 -9.85
CA PHE A 24 -12.63 -10.12 -10.18
C PHE A 24 -11.51 -11.11 -9.85
N HIS A 25 -11.52 -11.74 -8.68
CA HIS A 25 -10.58 -12.81 -8.31
C HIS A 25 -10.65 -13.99 -9.29
N SER A 26 -11.85 -14.42 -9.69
CA SER A 26 -12.01 -15.48 -10.69
C SER A 26 -11.40 -15.10 -12.05
N TYR A 27 -11.50 -13.83 -12.48
CA TYR A 27 -10.82 -13.38 -13.69
C TYR A 27 -9.32 -13.23 -13.52
N LEU A 28 -8.85 -12.80 -12.36
CA LEU A 28 -7.43 -12.64 -12.08
C LEU A 28 -6.69 -13.98 -12.20
N LYS A 29 -7.24 -15.06 -11.63
CA LYS A 29 -6.71 -16.44 -11.80
C LYS A 29 -6.53 -16.82 -13.26
N SER A 30 -7.57 -16.60 -14.08
CA SER A 30 -7.51 -16.88 -15.53
C SER A 30 -6.53 -15.98 -16.28
N SER A 31 -6.44 -14.71 -15.89
CA SER A 31 -5.60 -13.69 -16.54
C SER A 31 -4.12 -13.90 -16.25
N LEU A 32 -3.76 -14.23 -15.00
CA LEU A 32 -2.40 -14.61 -14.61
C LEU A 32 -1.97 -15.91 -15.28
N SER A 33 -2.87 -16.91 -15.34
CA SER A 33 -2.60 -18.18 -16.04
C SER A 33 -2.37 -17.96 -17.54
N HIS A 34 -3.14 -17.08 -18.18
CA HIS A 34 -2.97 -16.71 -19.58
C HIS A 34 -1.64 -15.95 -19.80
N ALA A 35 -1.33 -14.95 -18.98
CA ALA A 35 -0.09 -14.17 -19.06
C ALA A 35 1.17 -15.03 -18.84
N LYS A 36 1.10 -16.06 -17.99
CA LYS A 36 2.15 -17.07 -17.81
C LYS A 36 2.36 -17.91 -19.07
N VAL A 37 1.28 -18.35 -19.73
CA VAL A 37 1.35 -19.13 -20.98
C VAL A 37 1.90 -18.29 -22.14
N GLU A 38 1.53 -17.02 -22.21
CA GLU A 38 2.04 -16.04 -23.19
C GLU A 38 3.47 -15.54 -22.91
N GLY A 39 4.12 -16.02 -21.83
CA GLY A 39 5.48 -15.60 -21.47
C GLY A 39 5.60 -14.14 -21.01
N LEU A 40 4.49 -13.50 -20.62
CA LEU A 40 4.48 -12.16 -20.04
C LEU A 40 4.85 -12.16 -18.55
N LEU A 41 4.63 -13.28 -17.86
CA LEU A 41 4.96 -13.49 -16.44
C LEU A 41 5.73 -14.79 -16.24
N ASP A 42 6.86 -14.70 -15.54
CA ASP A 42 7.68 -15.85 -15.16
C ASP A 42 7.07 -16.60 -13.95
N PRO A 43 7.06 -17.95 -13.92
CA PRO A 43 6.80 -18.73 -12.71
C PRO A 43 7.53 -18.24 -11.45
N ASP A 44 8.79 -17.78 -11.57
CA ASP A 44 9.55 -17.28 -10.43
C ASP A 44 8.96 -15.95 -9.90
N MET A 45 8.57 -15.04 -10.80
CA MET A 45 7.88 -13.77 -10.45
C MET A 45 6.50 -14.01 -9.82
N LEU A 46 5.75 -14.99 -10.32
CA LEU A 46 4.49 -15.43 -9.71
C LEU A 46 4.70 -16.01 -8.30
N SER A 47 5.84 -16.67 -8.06
CA SER A 47 6.17 -17.25 -6.75
C SER A 47 6.67 -16.22 -5.74
N SER A 48 7.51 -15.27 -6.17
CA SER A 48 8.05 -14.19 -5.34
C SER A 48 6.97 -13.21 -4.87
N ALA A 49 5.87 -13.13 -5.61
CA ALA A 49 4.73 -12.27 -5.34
C ALA A 49 5.15 -10.81 -5.13
N GLU A 50 6.00 -10.30 -6.03
CA GLU A 50 6.60 -8.97 -5.95
C GLU A 50 5.59 -7.82 -5.84
N ALA A 51 6.04 -6.66 -5.36
CA ALA A 51 5.18 -5.48 -5.23
C ALA A 51 4.54 -5.07 -6.57
N ASP A 52 5.29 -5.16 -7.68
CA ASP A 52 4.76 -4.84 -9.00
C ASP A 52 3.66 -5.81 -9.44
N LEU A 53 3.75 -7.09 -9.08
CA LEU A 53 2.76 -8.09 -9.49
C LEU A 53 1.35 -7.80 -8.95
N MET A 54 1.26 -7.15 -7.77
CA MET A 54 -0.02 -6.68 -7.22
C MET A 54 -0.69 -5.67 -8.14
N ILE A 55 0.07 -4.90 -8.92
CA ILE A 55 -0.44 -3.90 -9.87
C ILE A 55 -0.60 -4.54 -11.26
N THR A 56 0.44 -5.22 -11.73
CA THR A 56 0.52 -5.85 -13.06
C THR A 56 -0.56 -6.92 -13.25
N GLY A 57 -0.84 -7.77 -12.26
CA GLY A 57 -1.88 -8.80 -12.35
C GLY A 57 -3.29 -8.24 -12.59
N PRO A 58 -3.81 -7.35 -11.73
CA PRO A 58 -5.08 -6.66 -11.93
C PRO A 58 -5.10 -5.80 -13.20
N ALA A 59 -3.99 -5.14 -13.57
CA ALA A 59 -3.89 -4.39 -14.82
C ALA A 59 -4.07 -5.28 -16.07
N LEU A 60 -3.41 -6.46 -16.10
CA LEU A 60 -3.60 -7.47 -17.14
C LEU A 60 -5.04 -8.01 -17.15
N CYS A 61 -5.63 -8.25 -15.98
CA CYS A 61 -7.02 -8.69 -15.85
C CYS A 61 -8.01 -7.69 -16.48
N LEU A 62 -7.85 -6.41 -16.17
CA LEU A 62 -8.64 -5.31 -16.75
C LEU A 62 -8.38 -5.11 -18.25
N TYR A 63 -7.14 -5.30 -18.71
CA TYR A 63 -6.77 -5.27 -20.12
C TYR A 63 -7.42 -6.41 -20.92
N PHE A 64 -7.34 -7.66 -20.44
CA PHE A 64 -8.03 -8.78 -21.10
C PHE A 64 -9.56 -8.65 -21.03
N ALA A 65 -10.10 -8.04 -19.97
CA ALA A 65 -11.52 -7.66 -19.94
C ALA A 65 -11.86 -6.62 -21.02
N ALA A 66 -11.00 -5.61 -21.22
CA ALA A 66 -11.19 -4.59 -22.26
C ALA A 66 -11.20 -5.20 -23.67
N LEU A 67 -10.31 -6.14 -23.98
CA LEU A 67 -10.32 -6.85 -25.27
C LEU A 67 -11.58 -7.70 -25.49
N ARG A 68 -12.22 -8.18 -24.41
CA ARG A 68 -13.44 -9.01 -24.47
C ARG A 68 -14.75 -8.23 -24.36
N SER A 69 -14.71 -6.93 -24.08
CA SER A 69 -15.89 -6.08 -23.94
C SER A 69 -16.56 -5.81 -25.29
N THR A 70 -17.78 -6.30 -25.51
CA THR A 70 -18.55 -6.12 -26.76
C THR A 70 -19.71 -5.13 -26.63
N THR A 71 -19.82 -4.42 -25.51
CA THR A 71 -20.95 -3.55 -25.14
C THR A 71 -20.65 -2.07 -25.37
N ASN A 72 -21.71 -1.26 -25.44
CA ASN A 72 -21.62 0.19 -25.59
C ASN A 72 -22.71 0.88 -24.74
N PRO A 73 -22.37 1.58 -23.64
CA PRO A 73 -21.01 1.80 -23.12
C PRO A 73 -20.33 0.49 -22.68
N PRO A 74 -18.98 0.43 -22.67
CA PRO A 74 -18.24 -0.76 -22.26
C PRO A 74 -18.59 -1.22 -20.83
N SER A 75 -18.79 -2.54 -20.68
CA SER A 75 -19.09 -3.23 -19.43
C SER A 75 -18.14 -4.41 -19.23
N VAL A 76 -17.83 -4.75 -17.98
CA VAL A 76 -16.99 -5.91 -17.67
C VAL A 76 -17.90 -7.14 -17.64
N PRO A 77 -17.80 -8.10 -18.58
CA PRO A 77 -18.59 -9.33 -18.50
C PRO A 77 -18.22 -10.06 -17.20
N LEU A 78 -19.19 -10.64 -16.47
CA LEU A 78 -18.91 -11.35 -15.22
C LEU A 78 -18.86 -12.88 -15.41
N PRO A 79 -18.12 -13.64 -14.56
CA PRO A 79 -18.00 -15.08 -14.68
C PRO A 79 -19.34 -15.79 -14.46
N ARG A 80 -19.74 -16.63 -15.42
CA ARG A 80 -21.04 -17.34 -15.41
C ARG A 80 -21.12 -18.54 -14.44
N ARG A 81 -20.07 -18.84 -13.67
CA ARG A 81 -20.02 -20.00 -12.76
C ARG A 81 -19.89 -19.53 -11.33
N ALA A 82 -20.90 -19.83 -10.51
CA ALA A 82 -20.80 -19.67 -9.08
C ALA A 82 -19.81 -20.68 -8.47
N LYS A 83 -19.29 -20.37 -7.28
CA LYS A 83 -18.39 -21.23 -6.49
C LYS A 83 -18.99 -22.61 -6.17
N SER A 84 -20.32 -22.75 -6.24
CA SER A 84 -21.08 -23.99 -6.08
C SER A 84 -21.22 -24.84 -7.37
N GLY A 85 -20.67 -24.39 -8.50
CA GLY A 85 -20.85 -25.03 -9.80
C GLY A 85 -22.18 -24.68 -10.51
N ALA A 86 -23.07 -23.92 -9.86
CA ALA A 86 -24.28 -23.41 -10.48
C ALA A 86 -23.96 -22.41 -11.61
N SER A 87 -24.69 -22.49 -12.72
CA SER A 87 -24.63 -21.48 -13.78
C SER A 87 -25.42 -20.26 -13.35
N LEU A 88 -24.74 -19.11 -13.26
CA LEU A 88 -25.39 -17.81 -13.14
C LEU A 88 -25.85 -17.35 -14.54
N PRO A 89 -26.87 -16.46 -14.63
CA PRO A 89 -27.16 -15.76 -15.87
C PRO A 89 -25.93 -14.95 -16.34
N ALA A 90 -25.88 -14.64 -17.64
CA ALA A 90 -24.87 -13.72 -18.14
C ALA A 90 -25.22 -12.31 -17.65
N THR A 91 -24.36 -11.75 -16.81
CA THR A 91 -24.47 -10.40 -16.26
C THR A 91 -23.18 -9.66 -16.54
N ASP A 92 -23.29 -8.43 -17.00
CA ASP A 92 -22.13 -7.56 -17.20
C ASP A 92 -22.16 -6.43 -16.17
N LEU A 93 -21.01 -6.11 -15.58
CA LEU A 93 -20.84 -4.97 -14.68
C LEU A 93 -20.78 -3.68 -15.50
N SER A 94 -21.80 -2.84 -15.32
CA SER A 94 -22.02 -1.56 -16.01
C SER A 94 -22.12 -0.43 -14.99
N LEU A 95 -22.10 0.84 -15.43
CA LEU A 95 -22.28 1.98 -14.52
C LEU A 95 -23.66 2.00 -13.81
N THR A 96 -24.67 1.30 -14.35
CA THR A 96 -26.03 1.21 -13.77
C THR A 96 -26.07 0.28 -12.57
N ASN A 97 -25.44 -0.89 -12.67
CA ASN A 97 -25.45 -1.92 -11.63
C ASN A 97 -24.20 -1.94 -10.73
N CYS A 98 -23.20 -1.11 -11.03
CA CYS A 98 -21.95 -1.02 -10.27
C CYS A 98 -22.14 -0.40 -8.86
N PRO A 99 -21.60 -1.03 -7.80
CA PRO A 99 -21.60 -0.47 -6.44
C PRO A 99 -20.88 0.90 -6.41
N PRO A 100 -21.34 1.86 -5.57
CA PRO A 100 -20.78 3.21 -5.54
C PRO A 100 -19.26 3.27 -5.42
N ALA A 101 -18.65 2.48 -4.54
CA ALA A 101 -17.20 2.45 -4.34
C ALA A 101 -16.43 2.03 -5.61
N PHE A 102 -17.06 1.29 -6.52
CA PHE A 102 -16.44 0.78 -7.75
C PHE A 102 -16.72 1.66 -8.98
N ARG A 103 -17.61 2.66 -8.90
CA ARG A 103 -17.92 3.55 -10.03
C ARG A 103 -16.72 4.37 -10.53
N PRO A 104 -15.85 4.95 -9.69
CA PRO A 104 -14.70 5.73 -10.15
C PRO A 104 -13.78 4.93 -11.08
N PHE A 105 -13.43 3.71 -10.69
CA PHE A 105 -12.61 2.80 -11.52
C PHE A 105 -13.32 2.47 -12.85
N LEU A 106 -14.62 2.18 -12.83
CA LEU A 106 -15.35 1.71 -14.01
C LEU A 106 -15.53 2.85 -15.04
N ILE A 107 -15.67 4.09 -14.58
CA ILE A 107 -15.65 5.30 -15.43
C ILE A 107 -14.31 5.41 -16.17
N VAL A 108 -13.18 5.25 -15.48
CA VAL A 108 -11.85 5.34 -16.11
C VAL A 108 -11.63 4.16 -17.07
N TRP A 109 -11.86 2.92 -16.62
CA TRP A 109 -11.69 1.72 -17.44
C TRP A 109 -12.52 1.76 -18.73
N SER A 110 -13.81 2.13 -18.66
CA SER A 110 -14.68 2.20 -19.84
C SER A 110 -14.22 3.25 -20.87
N GLN A 111 -13.44 4.26 -20.46
CA GLN A 111 -12.83 5.24 -21.36
C GLN A 111 -11.52 4.73 -21.99
N LEU A 112 -10.87 3.73 -21.40
CA LEU A 112 -9.70 3.05 -21.96
C LEU A 112 -10.11 1.99 -23.00
N VAL A 113 -11.24 1.28 -22.80
CA VAL A 113 -11.66 0.17 -23.68
C VAL A 113 -11.63 0.53 -25.18
N PRO A 114 -12.25 1.61 -25.68
CA PRO A 114 -12.23 1.91 -27.11
C PRO A 114 -10.83 2.30 -27.62
N GLN A 115 -9.97 2.81 -26.74
CA GLN A 115 -8.59 3.16 -27.09
C GLN A 115 -7.70 1.92 -27.22
N ILE A 116 -7.91 0.92 -26.36
CA ILE A 116 -7.21 -0.37 -26.38
C ILE A 116 -7.67 -1.19 -27.59
N GLN A 117 -8.99 -1.31 -27.80
CA GLN A 117 -9.56 -2.04 -28.94
C GLN A 117 -9.20 -1.40 -30.30
N GLY A 118 -8.93 -0.09 -30.33
CA GLY A 118 -8.46 0.63 -31.52
C GLY A 118 -6.96 0.47 -31.82
N LEU A 119 -6.20 -0.26 -31.01
CA LEU A 119 -4.80 -0.62 -31.32
C LEU A 119 -4.76 -1.83 -32.28
N THR A 120 -3.73 -1.91 -33.14
CA THR A 120 -3.46 -3.13 -33.92
C THR A 120 -2.97 -4.25 -32.99
N PRO A 121 -3.10 -5.54 -33.37
CA PRO A 121 -2.72 -6.67 -32.51
C PRO A 121 -1.28 -6.61 -31.96
N GLU A 122 -0.35 -6.06 -32.73
CA GLU A 122 1.05 -5.89 -32.34
C GLU A 122 1.18 -4.85 -31.20
N TYR A 123 0.51 -3.70 -31.35
CA TYR A 123 0.47 -2.68 -30.30
C TYR A 123 -0.40 -3.07 -29.09
N GLN A 124 -1.38 -3.97 -29.27
CA GLN A 124 -2.09 -4.59 -28.14
C GLN A 124 -1.13 -5.47 -27.34
N HIS A 125 -0.37 -6.35 -28.01
CA HIS A 125 0.66 -7.17 -27.33
C HIS A 125 1.71 -6.29 -26.63
N ASP A 126 2.20 -5.22 -27.28
CA ASP A 126 3.12 -4.28 -26.65
C ASP A 126 2.52 -3.54 -25.45
N LEU A 127 1.21 -3.23 -25.45
CA LEU A 127 0.55 -2.69 -24.27
C LEU A 127 0.61 -3.68 -23.08
N ALA A 128 0.33 -4.96 -23.34
CA ALA A 128 0.43 -6.00 -22.32
C ALA A 128 1.86 -6.15 -21.78
N ARG A 129 2.88 -6.05 -22.66
CA ARG A 129 4.30 -6.04 -22.27
C ARG A 129 4.65 -4.84 -21.40
N ILE A 130 4.25 -3.62 -21.80
CA ILE A 130 4.52 -2.38 -21.04
C ILE A 130 3.79 -2.38 -19.69
N ILE A 131 2.60 -3.00 -19.58
CA ILE A 131 1.91 -3.21 -18.29
C ILE A 131 2.77 -4.08 -17.35
N CYS A 132 3.46 -5.10 -17.90
CA CYS A 132 4.39 -5.98 -17.19
C CYS A 132 5.80 -5.42 -17.03
N SER A 133 6.02 -4.12 -17.27
CA SER A 133 7.34 -3.48 -17.23
C SER A 133 8.36 -4.08 -18.23
N LEU A 134 7.90 -4.78 -19.28
CA LEU A 134 8.72 -5.36 -20.34
C LEU A 134 8.87 -4.39 -21.53
N PRO A 135 10.02 -4.43 -22.25
CA PRO A 135 10.21 -3.59 -23.42
C PRO A 135 9.27 -4.01 -24.57
N PRO A 136 8.69 -3.05 -25.31
CA PRO A 136 7.88 -3.32 -26.50
C PRO A 136 8.73 -3.91 -27.64
N LEU A 137 8.08 -4.63 -28.54
CA LEU A 137 8.70 -5.30 -29.70
C LEU A 137 8.51 -4.51 -31.00
N THR A 138 7.43 -3.75 -31.15
CA THR A 138 7.10 -3.05 -32.39
C THR A 138 7.90 -1.75 -32.54
N SER A 139 8.38 -1.49 -33.75
CA SER A 139 8.97 -0.21 -34.16
C SER A 139 8.25 0.33 -35.40
N PRO A 140 7.84 1.61 -35.43
CA PRO A 140 8.05 2.64 -34.40
C PRO A 140 7.16 2.42 -33.16
N LEU A 141 7.61 2.92 -32.01
CA LEU A 141 6.81 2.86 -30.78
C LEU A 141 5.58 3.77 -30.89
N ASN A 142 4.39 3.24 -30.64
CA ASN A 142 3.18 4.04 -30.53
C ASN A 142 3.21 4.86 -29.22
N PRO A 143 3.23 6.21 -29.27
CA PRO A 143 3.44 7.06 -28.09
C PRO A 143 2.29 6.98 -27.08
N ARG A 144 1.13 6.44 -27.46
CA ARG A 144 -0.03 6.31 -26.57
C ARG A 144 0.08 5.14 -25.58
N LEU A 145 0.94 4.15 -25.84
CA LEU A 145 1.00 2.92 -25.03
C LEU A 145 1.41 3.18 -23.58
N ASN A 146 2.38 4.08 -23.35
CA ASN A 146 2.80 4.45 -22.00
C ASN A 146 1.67 5.11 -21.20
N GLY A 147 0.86 5.97 -21.84
CA GLY A 147 -0.32 6.58 -21.21
C GLY A 147 -1.40 5.55 -20.90
N LEU A 148 -1.71 4.66 -21.85
CA LEU A 148 -2.70 3.59 -21.62
C LEU A 148 -2.26 2.60 -20.53
N SER A 149 -0.96 2.28 -20.46
CA SER A 149 -0.41 1.45 -19.38
C SER A 149 -0.47 2.17 -18.03
N ALA A 150 -0.11 3.45 -17.98
CA ALA A 150 -0.20 4.25 -16.75
C ALA A 150 -1.65 4.34 -16.24
N ASP A 151 -2.62 4.65 -17.09
CA ASP A 151 -4.03 4.71 -16.70
C ASP A 151 -4.55 3.33 -16.25
N MET A 152 -4.17 2.25 -16.94
CA MET A 152 -4.56 0.88 -16.55
C MET A 152 -3.94 0.44 -15.21
N ARG A 153 -2.66 0.76 -14.99
CA ARG A 153 -1.95 0.48 -13.72
C ARG A 153 -2.48 1.34 -12.58
N ALA A 154 -2.98 2.54 -12.86
CA ALA A 154 -3.65 3.38 -11.87
C ALA A 154 -4.95 2.71 -11.37
N VAL A 155 -5.81 2.28 -12.29
CA VAL A 155 -7.06 1.54 -11.96
C VAL A 155 -6.73 0.25 -11.19
N ALA A 156 -5.67 -0.45 -11.58
CA ALA A 156 -5.20 -1.64 -10.87
C ALA A 156 -4.72 -1.36 -9.44
N ILE A 157 -3.98 -0.27 -9.20
CA ILE A 157 -3.57 0.17 -7.85
C ILE A 157 -4.79 0.39 -6.95
N GLU A 158 -5.83 1.06 -7.45
CA GLU A 158 -7.05 1.37 -6.69
C GLU A 158 -7.81 0.11 -6.26
N ILE A 159 -7.86 -0.92 -7.11
CA ILE A 159 -8.40 -2.25 -6.74
C ILE A 159 -7.47 -2.93 -5.71
N SER A 160 -6.16 -2.84 -5.91
CA SER A 160 -5.15 -3.53 -5.09
C SER A 160 -4.98 -2.97 -3.68
N MET A 161 -5.40 -1.72 -3.46
CA MET A 161 -5.48 -1.10 -2.13
C MET A 161 -6.63 -1.65 -1.28
N ARG A 162 -7.61 -2.37 -1.87
CA ARG A 162 -8.74 -2.92 -1.10
C ARG A 162 -8.32 -4.11 -0.24
N ARG A 163 -8.78 -4.09 1.02
CA ARG A 163 -8.54 -5.13 2.02
C ARG A 163 -8.87 -6.55 1.52
N THR A 164 -10.11 -6.73 1.06
CA THR A 164 -10.64 -8.01 0.59
C THR A 164 -9.90 -8.55 -0.63
N PHE A 165 -9.35 -7.65 -1.47
CA PHE A 165 -8.51 -8.05 -2.59
C PHE A 165 -7.19 -8.64 -2.10
N GLN A 166 -6.50 -7.95 -1.18
CA GLN A 166 -5.21 -8.39 -0.64
C GLN A 166 -5.32 -9.75 0.06
N GLU A 167 -6.41 -10.01 0.80
CA GLU A 167 -6.59 -11.26 1.54
C GLU A 167 -6.70 -12.50 0.64
N LYS A 168 -7.36 -12.38 -0.52
CA LYS A 168 -7.55 -13.49 -1.48
C LYS A 168 -6.42 -13.60 -2.51
N TYR A 169 -5.59 -12.57 -2.65
CA TYR A 169 -4.55 -12.48 -3.69
C TYR A 169 -3.52 -13.63 -3.65
N ALA A 170 -3.15 -14.13 -2.47
CA ALA A 170 -2.26 -15.29 -2.34
C ALA A 170 -2.83 -16.56 -3.01
N ASP A 171 -4.14 -16.79 -2.85
CA ASP A 171 -4.84 -17.94 -3.45
C ASP A 171 -4.99 -17.80 -4.97
N ASP A 172 -5.01 -16.57 -5.49
CA ASP A 172 -5.03 -16.29 -6.92
C ASP A 172 -3.67 -16.60 -7.57
N LEU A 173 -2.58 -16.17 -6.92
CA LEU A 173 -1.22 -16.49 -7.35
C LEU A 173 -0.97 -17.99 -7.33
N GLN A 174 -1.36 -18.70 -6.26
CA GLN A 174 -1.20 -20.14 -6.19
C GLN A 174 -2.00 -20.87 -7.27
N ALA A 175 -3.24 -20.46 -7.53
CA ALA A 175 -4.04 -21.04 -8.61
C ALA A 175 -3.42 -20.85 -10.01
N ALA A 176 -2.73 -19.72 -10.25
CA ALA A 176 -2.00 -19.48 -11.49
C ALA A 176 -0.67 -20.24 -11.58
N LEU A 177 0.02 -20.47 -10.45
CA LEU A 177 1.19 -21.35 -10.37
C LEU A 177 0.80 -22.81 -10.67
N ASP A 178 -0.28 -23.29 -10.05
CA ASP A 178 -0.81 -24.65 -10.21
C ASP A 178 -1.36 -24.92 -11.62
N THR A 179 -1.72 -23.87 -12.38
CA THR A 179 -2.21 -23.98 -13.75
C THR A 179 -1.05 -24.07 -14.75
N GLY A 180 -0.90 -25.21 -15.41
CA GLY A 180 0.08 -25.45 -16.48
C GLY A 180 0.71 -26.85 -16.43
N PRO A 181 1.52 -27.22 -17.44
CA PRO A 181 2.20 -28.51 -17.44
C PRO A 181 3.37 -28.52 -16.43
N SER A 182 3.13 -29.00 -15.22
CA SER A 182 4.15 -29.20 -14.18
C SER A 182 5.20 -30.23 -14.61
N ARG A 183 6.25 -29.78 -15.30
CA ARG A 183 7.38 -30.59 -15.79
C ARG A 183 8.36 -30.99 -14.67
N GLY A 184 7.86 -31.65 -13.62
CA GLY A 184 8.70 -32.23 -12.55
C GLY A 184 9.44 -31.23 -11.66
N GLU A 185 9.34 -29.93 -11.94
CA GLU A 185 9.94 -28.86 -11.13
C GLU A 185 9.24 -28.73 -9.77
N ARG A 186 9.97 -28.11 -8.82
CA ARG A 186 9.53 -27.96 -7.43
C ARG A 186 8.18 -27.24 -7.39
N ARG A 187 7.25 -27.73 -6.57
CA ARG A 187 5.99 -27.01 -6.29
C ARG A 187 6.32 -25.65 -5.66
N LEU A 188 6.31 -24.61 -6.47
CA LEU A 188 6.45 -23.23 -6.02
C LEU A 188 5.20 -22.86 -5.21
N LYS A 189 5.43 -22.21 -4.07
CA LYS A 189 4.37 -21.68 -3.22
C LYS A 189 4.44 -20.16 -3.26
N ALA A 190 3.33 -19.50 -3.53
CA ALA A 190 3.26 -18.04 -3.49
C ALA A 190 3.63 -17.53 -2.08
N SER A 191 4.61 -16.64 -1.98
CA SER A 191 5.08 -16.08 -0.70
C SER A 191 4.27 -14.87 -0.22
N PHE A 192 3.15 -14.55 -0.86
CA PHE A 192 2.33 -13.40 -0.51
C PHE A 192 1.72 -13.53 0.89
N MET A 193 1.86 -12.47 1.69
CA MET A 193 1.12 -12.30 2.94
C MET A 193 0.43 -10.94 2.93
N PRO A 194 -0.89 -10.86 3.17
CA PRO A 194 -1.56 -9.56 3.26
C PRO A 194 -1.00 -8.71 4.43
N PRO A 195 -1.19 -7.39 4.39
CA PRO A 195 -0.94 -6.50 5.53
C PRO A 195 -1.75 -6.93 6.78
N PRO A 196 -1.33 -6.54 8.00
CA PRO A 196 -2.10 -6.77 9.23
C PRO A 196 -3.52 -6.21 9.13
N ILE A 197 -4.50 -6.81 9.80
CA ILE A 197 -5.88 -6.31 9.84
C ILE A 197 -5.90 -5.05 10.70
N TYR A 198 -6.63 -4.02 10.29
CA TYR A 198 -6.94 -2.87 11.14
C TYR A 198 -8.37 -3.04 11.65
N ASP A 199 -8.53 -3.63 12.82
CA ASP A 199 -9.85 -3.68 13.46
C ASP A 199 -10.14 -2.32 14.10
N GLU A 200 -11.19 -1.63 13.65
CA GLU A 200 -11.66 -0.38 14.29
C GLU A 200 -12.06 -0.60 15.76
N ASN A 201 -12.43 -1.84 16.11
CA ASN A 201 -12.75 -2.26 17.48
C ASN A 201 -11.48 -2.57 18.29
N GLY A 202 -10.56 -1.61 18.38
CA GLY A 202 -9.30 -1.65 19.14
C GLY A 202 -9.45 -1.76 20.68
N ALA A 203 -10.55 -2.33 21.18
CA ALA A 203 -10.80 -2.66 22.58
C ALA A 203 -10.37 -4.10 22.92
N GLY A 204 -9.23 -4.54 22.39
CA GLY A 204 -8.53 -5.71 22.93
C GLY A 204 -8.09 -5.44 24.38
N PRO A 205 -8.17 -6.41 25.30
CA PRO A 205 -7.78 -6.19 26.68
C PRO A 205 -6.27 -5.89 26.74
N ALA A 206 -5.93 -4.68 27.21
CA ALA A 206 -4.55 -4.24 27.35
C ALA A 206 -3.74 -5.24 28.22
N PRO A 207 -2.46 -5.51 27.90
CA PRO A 207 -1.63 -6.36 28.73
C PRO A 207 -1.52 -5.76 30.14
N THR A 208 -1.97 -6.52 31.13
CA THR A 208 -2.08 -6.08 32.52
C THR A 208 -0.70 -5.78 33.10
N SER A 209 -0.32 -4.50 33.05
CA SER A 209 0.91 -4.04 33.69
C SER A 209 0.80 -4.16 35.22
N PRO A 210 1.88 -4.54 35.92
CA PRO A 210 1.83 -4.82 37.35
C PRO A 210 1.51 -3.56 38.16
N ALA A 211 0.66 -3.73 39.19
CA ALA A 211 0.12 -2.64 39.98
C ALA A 211 1.21 -1.76 40.62
N LYS A 212 1.17 -0.46 40.33
CA LYS A 212 1.87 0.56 41.13
C LYS A 212 0.96 1.00 42.27
N SER A 213 1.35 0.67 43.49
CA SER A 213 0.66 1.10 44.71
C SER A 213 0.61 2.63 44.79
N ALA A 214 -0.59 3.21 44.80
CA ALA A 214 -0.76 4.64 45.04
C ALA A 214 -0.53 4.95 46.53
N TYR A 215 0.52 5.73 46.82
CA TYR A 215 0.72 6.34 48.13
C TYR A 215 -0.07 7.65 48.18
N SER A 216 -1.19 7.66 48.91
CA SER A 216 -1.86 8.91 49.28
C SER A 216 -1.05 9.65 50.33
N LEU A 217 -0.88 10.96 50.13
CA LEU A 217 -0.28 11.88 51.11
C LEU A 217 -1.38 12.48 51.99
N GLU A 218 -1.30 12.28 53.31
CA GLU A 218 -2.07 13.02 54.31
C GLU A 218 -1.15 13.81 55.27
N PRO A 219 -1.62 14.91 55.90
CA PRO A 219 -0.78 15.84 56.67
C PRO A 219 -0.43 15.36 58.10
N PRO A 220 0.51 16.03 58.81
CA PRO A 220 1.26 15.40 59.89
C PRO A 220 0.85 15.77 61.34
N SER A 221 1.35 14.94 62.29
CA SER A 221 1.60 15.19 63.72
C SER A 221 0.54 14.71 64.74
N PRO A 222 0.92 14.41 66.00
CA PRO A 222 2.15 13.76 66.46
C PRO A 222 1.93 12.63 67.51
N ALA A 223 2.93 11.74 67.62
CA ALA A 223 3.49 10.96 68.77
C ALA A 223 2.74 10.80 70.14
N PRO A 224 3.15 9.87 71.06
CA PRO A 224 4.15 8.79 70.98
C PRO A 224 3.68 7.41 71.56
N SER A 225 4.63 6.45 71.62
CA SER A 225 4.83 5.46 72.70
C SER A 225 4.36 3.99 72.52
N SER A 226 5.35 3.09 72.51
CA SER A 226 5.30 1.75 73.15
C SER A 226 4.38 0.69 72.50
N ARG A 227 4.46 -0.62 72.76
CA ARG A 227 5.51 -1.54 73.26
C ARG A 227 4.98 -2.97 72.99
N PHE A 228 5.88 -3.95 72.80
CA PHE A 228 5.69 -5.39 73.09
C PHE A 228 4.58 -6.19 72.37
N SER A 229 5.04 -7.12 71.52
CA SER A 229 4.89 -8.58 71.68
C SER A 229 3.56 -9.32 71.43
N HIS A 230 3.75 -10.60 71.07
CA HIS A 230 2.80 -11.72 71.16
C HIS A 230 1.64 -11.72 70.14
N SER A 231 1.13 -12.86 69.65
CA SER A 231 1.65 -14.23 69.68
C SER A 231 0.99 -15.08 68.59
N ARG A 232 1.66 -16.22 68.29
CA ARG A 232 1.07 -17.48 67.82
C ARG A 232 -0.40 -17.66 68.25
N THR A 233 -1.24 -18.27 67.41
CA THR A 233 -1.59 -19.71 67.49
C THR A 233 -2.75 -20.07 66.57
N SER A 234 -2.67 -21.27 65.96
CA SER A 234 -3.76 -22.26 65.89
C SER A 234 -5.04 -21.96 65.07
N SER A 235 -5.72 -22.93 64.46
CA SER A 235 -5.43 -24.36 64.24
C SER A 235 -6.58 -25.03 63.47
N ARG A 236 -6.38 -26.27 62.99
CA ARG A 236 -7.41 -27.35 62.93
C ARG A 236 -8.58 -27.15 61.91
N THR A 237 -9.21 -28.17 61.31
CA THR A 237 -8.99 -29.64 61.26
C THR A 237 -9.77 -30.24 60.07
N SER A 238 -9.48 -31.52 59.74
CA SER A 238 -10.42 -32.53 59.16
C SER A 238 -11.07 -32.20 57.79
N SER A 239 -10.88 -32.93 56.66
CA SER A 239 -10.79 -34.41 56.43
C SER A 239 -12.07 -35.16 56.86
N PRO A 240 -12.42 -36.37 56.34
CA PRO A 240 -11.57 -37.29 55.56
C PRO A 240 -12.27 -38.21 54.48
N ARG A 241 -11.49 -39.16 53.88
CA ARG A 241 -11.89 -40.51 53.35
C ARG A 241 -12.78 -40.56 52.07
N THR A 242 -12.81 -41.56 51.16
CA THR A 242 -12.13 -42.88 50.89
C THR A 242 -12.50 -43.32 49.43
N SER A 243 -11.96 -44.34 48.73
CA SER A 243 -10.91 -45.39 48.91
C SER A 243 -10.47 -45.90 47.51
N THR A 244 -9.21 -45.89 47.09
CA THR A 244 -8.11 -46.92 47.19
C THR A 244 -8.18 -48.13 46.22
N TYR A 245 -6.97 -48.65 45.90
CA TYR A 245 -6.56 -49.92 45.25
C TYR A 245 -6.22 -49.86 43.74
N TYR A 246 -5.09 -50.39 43.23
CA TYR A 246 -4.06 -51.30 43.81
C TYR A 246 -2.60 -51.02 43.37
N SER A 247 -1.66 -51.41 44.24
CA SER A 247 -0.29 -51.92 43.99
C SER A 247 0.93 -51.01 43.70
N SER A 248 2.06 -51.43 44.31
CA SER A 248 3.45 -50.93 44.27
C SER A 248 4.36 -52.20 44.39
N PRO A 249 5.67 -52.20 44.75
CA PRO A 249 6.71 -51.16 44.90
C PRO A 249 8.05 -51.62 44.20
N PRO A 250 9.27 -51.46 44.75
CA PRO A 250 10.08 -50.23 44.85
C PRO A 250 11.50 -50.33 44.25
N THR A 251 12.16 -49.20 44.01
CA THR A 251 13.60 -49.05 44.36
C THR A 251 13.94 -47.60 44.69
N SER A 252 14.67 -47.38 45.77
CA SER A 252 15.39 -46.12 46.09
C SER A 252 16.77 -46.51 46.63
N PRO A 253 17.79 -45.65 46.48
CA PRO A 253 18.04 -44.69 47.55
C PRO A 253 18.39 -43.27 47.07
N SER A 254 18.54 -42.37 48.05
CA SER A 254 18.56 -40.90 47.92
C SER A 254 19.99 -40.33 47.67
N PRO A 255 20.36 -39.11 48.13
CA PRO A 255 20.36 -37.91 47.28
C PRO A 255 21.74 -37.21 47.17
N LEU A 256 21.89 -36.29 46.21
CA LEU A 256 23.02 -35.35 46.18
C LEU A 256 22.56 -33.88 46.02
N PRO A 257 23.33 -32.88 46.51
CA PRO A 257 22.87 -31.49 46.63
C PRO A 257 23.00 -30.69 45.32
N PRO A 258 22.43 -29.47 45.24
CA PRO A 258 22.32 -28.73 43.99
C PRO A 258 23.66 -28.12 43.55
N SER A 259 24.15 -28.50 42.38
CA SER A 259 25.11 -27.70 41.65
C SER A 259 24.42 -26.45 41.10
N LEU A 260 24.89 -25.29 41.56
CA LEU A 260 24.77 -24.01 40.86
C LEU A 260 25.32 -24.15 39.42
N TYR A 261 25.09 -23.15 38.57
CA TYR A 261 25.45 -23.11 37.14
C TYR A 261 24.55 -23.92 36.19
N SER A 262 23.39 -23.34 35.85
CA SER A 262 23.15 -22.94 34.46
C SER A 262 21.98 -21.97 34.39
N GLN A 263 22.27 -20.66 34.40
CA GLN A 263 21.27 -19.68 34.00
C GLN A 263 21.10 -19.80 32.48
N ALA A 264 19.97 -20.39 32.08
CA ALA A 264 19.40 -20.24 30.76
C ALA A 264 19.54 -18.77 30.29
N PRO A 265 20.36 -18.35 29.31
CA PRO A 265 20.29 -16.96 28.85
C PRO A 265 18.87 -16.72 28.32
N PRO A 266 18.27 -15.54 28.57
CA PRO A 266 16.94 -15.25 28.07
C PRO A 266 16.93 -15.39 26.54
N SER A 267 15.94 -16.12 26.02
CA SER A 267 15.75 -16.30 24.58
C SER A 267 15.83 -14.94 23.87
N PRO A 268 16.59 -14.82 22.77
CA PRO A 268 16.80 -13.52 22.13
C PRO A 268 15.47 -12.94 21.66
N THR A 269 15.17 -11.73 22.14
CA THR A 269 14.01 -10.96 21.70
C THR A 269 14.07 -10.77 20.18
N ILE A 270 12.97 -11.03 19.48
CA ILE A 270 12.82 -10.99 18.01
C ILE A 270 12.96 -9.56 17.42
N LEU A 271 13.40 -8.58 18.22
CA LEU A 271 13.41 -7.14 17.94
C LEU A 271 14.80 -6.48 18.00
N ALA A 272 15.89 -7.24 18.12
CA ALA A 272 17.26 -6.72 18.30
C ALA A 272 18.18 -7.03 17.11
N GLU A 273 17.82 -6.56 15.92
CA GLU A 273 18.79 -6.35 14.84
C GLU A 273 18.97 -4.84 14.61
N ASP A 274 19.72 -4.22 15.52
CA ASP A 274 19.96 -2.77 15.64
C ASP A 274 20.75 -2.22 14.42
N LYS A 275 20.09 -2.14 13.28
CA LYS A 275 20.60 -1.47 12.08
C LYS A 275 20.07 -0.04 12.09
N PRO A 276 20.87 0.97 12.47
CA PRO A 276 20.39 2.34 12.69
C PRO A 276 19.69 2.94 11.46
N GLY A 277 20.09 2.57 10.25
CA GLY A 277 19.41 2.98 9.01
C GLY A 277 17.96 2.47 8.87
N ILE A 278 17.58 1.34 9.47
CA ILE A 278 16.17 0.88 9.47
C ILE A 278 15.34 1.80 10.36
N GLU A 279 15.86 2.10 11.55
CA GLU A 279 15.16 2.93 12.53
C GLU A 279 15.02 4.36 12.04
N PHE A 280 16.07 4.93 11.43
CA PHE A 280 16.07 6.23 10.78
C PHE A 280 14.97 6.37 9.71
N VAL A 281 14.89 5.44 8.74
CA VAL A 281 13.88 5.52 7.67
C VAL A 281 12.47 5.37 8.25
N ARG A 282 12.31 4.50 9.25
CA ARG A 282 11.04 4.26 9.93
C ARG A 282 10.56 5.49 10.72
N GLU A 283 11.45 6.10 11.50
CA GLU A 283 11.16 7.30 12.30
C GLU A 283 10.85 8.51 11.41
N THR A 284 11.61 8.68 10.32
CA THR A 284 11.38 9.73 9.31
C THR A 284 10.00 9.59 8.64
N LEU A 285 9.63 8.39 8.20
CA LEU A 285 8.32 8.15 7.57
C LEU A 285 7.15 8.25 8.56
N TYR A 286 7.32 7.83 9.81
CA TYR A 286 6.27 7.95 10.82
C TYR A 286 6.08 9.39 11.33
N ALA A 287 7.15 10.19 11.39
CA ALA A 287 7.03 11.63 11.64
C ALA A 287 6.27 12.33 10.51
N ALA A 288 6.67 12.12 9.25
CA ALA A 288 5.98 12.69 8.09
C ALA A 288 4.51 12.24 7.99
N LEU A 289 4.20 11.01 8.39
CA LEU A 289 2.83 10.50 8.46
C LEU A 289 1.98 11.25 9.51
N ALA A 290 2.55 11.55 10.68
CA ALA A 290 1.87 12.37 11.69
C ALA A 290 1.57 13.78 11.13
N ASP A 291 2.58 14.42 10.52
CA ASP A 291 2.43 15.75 9.89
C ASP A 291 1.38 15.75 8.77
N VAL A 292 1.24 14.64 8.04
CA VAL A 292 0.21 14.45 6.99
C VAL A 292 -1.19 14.38 7.59
N LEU A 293 -1.40 13.57 8.62
CA LEU A 293 -2.71 13.42 9.30
C LEU A 293 -3.11 14.69 10.07
N GLU A 294 -2.14 15.47 10.53
CA GLU A 294 -2.37 16.81 11.07
C GLU A 294 -2.86 17.76 9.98
N ARG A 295 -2.10 17.92 8.88
CA ARG A 295 -2.39 18.88 7.80
C ARG A 295 -3.60 18.54 6.94
N ARG A 296 -4.04 17.27 6.89
CA ARG A 296 -5.10 16.79 5.98
C ARG A 296 -6.34 16.27 6.73
N PRO A 297 -7.25 17.13 7.19
CA PRO A 297 -8.43 16.72 7.96
C PRO A 297 -9.38 15.79 7.16
N HIS A 298 -9.42 15.88 5.83
CA HIS A 298 -10.21 14.95 5.00
C HIS A 298 -9.78 13.49 5.16
N LEU A 299 -8.51 13.22 5.47
CA LEU A 299 -8.04 11.85 5.70
C LEU A 299 -8.69 11.25 6.95
N ARG A 300 -9.04 12.08 7.94
CA ARG A 300 -9.72 11.63 9.17
C ARG A 300 -11.17 11.23 8.88
N THR A 301 -11.89 12.07 8.11
CA THR A 301 -13.22 11.71 7.58
C THR A 301 -13.16 10.44 6.73
N LEU A 302 -12.12 10.29 5.90
CA LEU A 302 -11.91 9.11 5.09
C LEU A 302 -11.53 7.88 5.94
N MET A 303 -10.82 8.03 7.06
CA MET A 303 -10.54 6.92 7.98
C MET A 303 -11.82 6.30 8.53
N HIS A 304 -12.85 7.11 8.83
CA HIS A 304 -14.15 6.61 9.29
C HIS A 304 -15.05 6.04 8.17
N ALA A 305 -14.77 6.34 6.91
CA ALA A 305 -15.58 5.90 5.77
C ALA A 305 -14.94 4.70 5.01
N ASP A 306 -13.61 4.70 4.90
CA ASP A 306 -12.78 3.70 4.23
C ASP A 306 -11.35 3.76 4.82
N ALA A 307 -11.18 3.17 6.01
CA ALA A 307 -9.90 3.12 6.72
C ALA A 307 -8.73 2.58 5.85
N PRO A 308 -8.88 1.52 5.03
CA PRO A 308 -7.85 1.08 4.10
C PRO A 308 -7.44 2.16 3.09
N ARG A 309 -8.40 2.84 2.44
CA ARG A 309 -8.09 3.93 1.50
C ARG A 309 -7.37 5.07 2.18
N ALA A 310 -7.84 5.50 3.35
CA ALA A 310 -7.21 6.58 4.11
C ALA A 310 -5.79 6.24 4.56
N TYR A 311 -5.56 5.01 5.04
CA TYR A 311 -4.24 4.49 5.38
C TYR A 311 -3.27 4.64 4.19
N PHE A 312 -3.65 4.14 3.01
CA PHE A 312 -2.77 4.17 1.85
C PHE A 312 -2.53 5.58 1.34
N ALA A 313 -3.55 6.44 1.32
CA ALA A 313 -3.40 7.85 0.96
C ALA A 313 -2.43 8.57 1.93
N ALA A 314 -2.57 8.36 3.24
CA ALA A 314 -1.68 8.96 4.24
C ALA A 314 -0.22 8.51 4.07
N VAL A 315 0.03 7.21 3.80
CA VAL A 315 1.38 6.69 3.53
C VAL A 315 1.95 7.22 2.21
N ALA A 316 1.15 7.28 1.15
CA ALA A 316 1.57 7.84 -0.13
C ALA A 316 1.91 9.34 -0.01
N PHE A 317 1.15 10.11 0.78
CA PHE A 317 1.51 11.49 1.12
C PHE A 317 2.78 11.59 1.96
N ALA A 318 2.98 10.73 2.96
CA ALA A 318 4.21 10.73 3.77
C ALA A 318 5.44 10.40 2.91
N ILE A 319 5.31 9.45 1.98
CA ILE A 319 6.35 9.12 0.99
C ILE A 319 6.64 10.31 0.07
N LEU A 320 5.61 10.96 -0.48
CA LEU A 320 5.78 12.12 -1.35
C LEU A 320 6.42 13.30 -0.60
N ASP A 321 5.96 13.59 0.62
CA ASP A 321 6.50 14.69 1.42
C ASP A 321 7.95 14.42 1.84
N VAL A 322 8.32 13.20 2.26
CA VAL A 322 9.74 12.85 2.53
C VAL A 322 10.57 12.91 1.24
N ALA A 323 10.07 12.41 0.12
CA ALA A 323 10.78 12.48 -1.15
C ALA A 323 11.04 13.93 -1.59
N SER A 324 10.02 14.80 -1.53
CA SER A 324 10.10 16.22 -1.94
C SER A 324 10.75 17.16 -0.92
N SER A 325 10.83 16.81 0.37
CA SER A 325 11.45 17.68 1.39
C SER A 325 12.87 17.27 1.76
N SER A 326 13.16 15.97 1.68
CA SER A 326 14.34 15.38 2.33
C SER A 326 15.27 14.62 1.39
N ALA A 327 14.83 14.23 0.19
CA ALA A 327 15.71 13.57 -0.77
C ALA A 327 16.28 14.57 -1.78
N THR A 328 17.61 14.66 -1.85
CA THR A 328 18.35 15.22 -3.00
C THR A 328 18.09 16.68 -3.41
N ARG A 329 17.57 17.55 -2.55
CA ARG A 329 17.79 18.99 -2.74
C ARG A 329 19.21 19.34 -2.30
N HIS A 330 20.15 19.42 -3.26
CA HIS A 330 21.44 20.05 -3.02
C HIS A 330 21.17 21.49 -2.58
N ASP A 331 21.38 21.80 -1.31
CA ASP A 331 21.15 23.14 -0.78
C ASP A 331 22.17 24.09 -1.44
N PRO A 332 21.73 25.06 -2.27
CA PRO A 332 22.66 25.97 -2.94
C PRO A 332 23.31 26.96 -1.97
N THR A 333 22.82 27.03 -0.72
CA THR A 333 23.38 27.83 0.37
C THR A 333 24.29 27.04 1.31
N SER A 334 24.28 25.70 1.23
CA SER A 334 25.26 24.83 1.92
C SER A 334 26.64 24.79 1.24
N LYS A 335 26.88 25.73 0.31
CA LYS A 335 28.20 26.09 -0.20
C LYS A 335 29.05 26.69 0.91
N THR A 336 29.50 25.84 1.83
CA THR A 336 30.55 26.15 2.78
C THR A 336 31.80 26.61 2.02
N LEU A 337 32.64 27.43 2.66
CA LEU A 337 33.79 28.10 2.05
C LEU A 337 34.79 27.16 1.32
N ALA A 338 34.68 25.84 1.56
CA ALA A 338 35.44 24.79 0.89
C ALA A 338 35.19 24.71 -0.63
N GLU A 339 34.02 25.11 -1.13
CA GLU A 339 33.70 25.13 -2.57
C GLU A 339 34.34 26.29 -3.34
N VAL A 340 34.89 27.30 -2.65
CA VAL A 340 35.63 28.41 -3.30
C VAL A 340 37.00 27.96 -3.82
N LEU A 341 37.45 26.76 -3.42
CA LEU A 341 38.65 26.12 -3.97
C LEU A 341 38.29 25.20 -5.14
N PRO A 342 38.98 25.27 -6.29
CA PRO A 342 38.73 24.41 -7.44
C PRO A 342 39.22 22.99 -7.16
N ARG A 343 38.38 22.18 -6.52
CA ARG A 343 38.56 20.72 -6.44
C ARG A 343 37.96 20.08 -7.69
N GLY A 344 38.73 19.16 -8.29
CA GLY A 344 38.30 18.43 -9.48
C GLY A 344 36.98 17.71 -9.22
N HIS A 345 36.11 17.68 -10.23
CA HIS A 345 34.80 17.05 -10.13
C HIS A 345 34.95 15.58 -9.73
N SER A 346 34.52 15.21 -8.52
CA SER A 346 34.22 13.81 -8.18
C SER A 346 32.83 13.49 -8.72
N PRO A 347 32.69 12.71 -9.80
CA PRO A 347 31.37 12.36 -10.31
C PRO A 347 30.75 11.32 -9.38
N THR A 348 29.45 11.47 -9.10
CA THR A 348 28.61 10.74 -8.12
C THR A 348 28.67 11.23 -6.67
N GLU A 349 28.00 12.36 -6.41
CA GLU A 349 27.37 12.54 -5.10
C GLU A 349 26.27 11.49 -4.94
N GLU A 350 26.31 10.73 -3.85
CA GLU A 350 25.34 9.68 -3.58
C GLU A 350 24.02 10.29 -3.07
N PRO A 351 22.84 9.81 -3.49
CA PRO A 351 21.58 10.32 -2.95
C PRO A 351 21.46 10.07 -1.44
N VAL A 352 21.15 11.14 -0.71
CA VAL A 352 20.97 11.19 0.74
C VAL A 352 19.52 11.56 1.06
N ILE A 353 18.97 10.94 2.11
CA ILE A 353 17.71 11.39 2.74
C ILE A 353 17.99 12.06 4.07
N ARG A 354 17.36 13.21 4.30
CA ARG A 354 17.32 13.90 5.59
C ARG A 354 16.17 13.37 6.47
N GLY A 355 16.50 12.96 7.68
CA GLY A 355 15.55 12.44 8.65
C GLY A 355 15.18 13.46 9.71
N VAL A 356 14.49 12.97 10.75
CA VAL A 356 14.12 13.76 11.93
C VAL A 356 15.39 14.32 12.61
N LEU A 357 15.27 15.48 13.25
CA LEU A 357 16.37 16.22 13.89
C LEU A 357 17.52 16.63 12.92
N GLY A 358 17.29 16.53 11.61
CA GLY A 358 18.26 16.92 10.59
C GLY A 358 19.40 15.93 10.37
N GLN A 359 19.31 14.73 10.96
CA GLN A 359 20.20 13.61 10.61
C GLN A 359 20.08 13.24 9.13
N THR A 360 21.08 12.55 8.59
CA THR A 360 21.14 12.16 7.17
C THR A 360 21.54 10.70 7.03
N LEU A 361 21.00 10.01 6.03
CA LEU A 361 21.36 8.64 5.64
C LEU A 361 21.66 8.59 4.15
N ALA A 362 22.85 8.14 3.77
CA ALA A 362 23.22 7.91 2.37
C ALA A 362 22.74 6.53 1.87
N LEU A 363 22.60 6.38 0.55
CA LEU A 363 22.18 5.10 -0.05
C LEU A 363 23.19 3.95 0.20
N SER A 364 24.47 4.25 0.38
CA SER A 364 25.52 3.26 0.70
C SER A 364 25.37 2.69 2.10
N GLU A 365 25.04 3.57 3.07
CA GLU A 365 24.79 3.30 4.48
C GLU A 365 23.45 2.58 4.72
N CYS A 366 22.50 2.73 3.79
CA CYS A 366 21.20 2.08 3.86
C CYS A 366 21.34 0.53 3.92
N PRO A 367 20.68 -0.17 4.84
CA PRO A 367 20.73 -1.63 4.91
C PRO A 367 20.32 -2.31 3.60
N ALA A 368 21.02 -3.39 3.20
CA ALA A 368 20.84 -4.02 1.89
C ALA A 368 19.37 -4.35 1.52
N ALA A 369 18.56 -4.76 2.50
CA ALA A 369 17.14 -5.06 2.30
C ALA A 369 16.25 -3.81 2.05
N LEU A 370 16.72 -2.62 2.44
CA LEU A 370 16.03 -1.33 2.24
C LEU A 370 16.60 -0.51 1.06
N LYS A 371 17.80 -0.84 0.54
CA LYS A 371 18.41 -0.13 -0.59
C LYS A 371 17.47 0.08 -1.80
N PRO A 372 16.66 -0.90 -2.24
CA PRO A 372 15.72 -0.68 -3.35
C PRO A 372 14.63 0.35 -3.01
N PHE A 373 14.09 0.31 -1.79
CA PHE A 373 13.09 1.26 -1.31
C PHE A 373 13.68 2.68 -1.21
N MET A 374 14.89 2.80 -0.65
CA MET A 374 15.64 4.05 -0.52
C MET A 374 15.97 4.66 -1.88
N ALA A 375 16.47 3.86 -2.83
CA ALA A 375 16.79 4.32 -4.18
C ALA A 375 15.54 4.83 -4.92
N GLU A 376 14.41 4.13 -4.79
CA GLU A 376 13.14 4.55 -5.37
C GLU A 376 12.59 5.83 -4.71
N LEU A 377 12.68 5.94 -3.39
CA LEU A 377 12.28 7.15 -2.63
C LEU A 377 13.09 8.39 -3.08
N CYS A 378 14.40 8.24 -3.27
CA CYS A 378 15.25 9.31 -3.81
C CYS A 378 14.92 9.64 -5.27
N ALA A 379 14.65 8.63 -6.11
CA ALA A 379 14.29 8.85 -7.50
C ALA A 379 12.90 9.47 -7.68
N ILE A 380 11.96 9.23 -6.75
CA ILE A 380 10.69 9.97 -6.64
C ILE A 380 10.98 11.44 -6.31
N GLY A 381 11.85 11.73 -5.34
CA GLY A 381 12.22 13.10 -4.96
C GLY A 381 12.83 13.91 -6.09
N ALA A 382 13.83 13.34 -6.78
CA ALA A 382 14.43 13.94 -7.96
C ALA A 382 13.40 14.20 -9.09
N THR A 383 12.45 13.29 -9.28
CA THR A 383 11.36 13.47 -10.27
C THR A 383 10.38 14.56 -9.84
N ALA A 384 10.04 14.64 -8.55
CA ALA A 384 9.16 15.67 -8.00
C ALA A 384 9.77 17.08 -8.19
N HIS A 385 11.04 17.25 -7.86
CA HIS A 385 11.75 18.52 -8.04
C HIS A 385 11.86 18.94 -9.51
N ALA A 386 12.17 18.02 -10.42
CA ALA A 386 12.14 18.31 -11.85
C ALA A 386 10.73 18.75 -12.32
N MET A 387 9.67 18.16 -11.77
CA MET A 387 8.29 18.59 -12.05
C MET A 387 7.98 19.98 -11.47
N GLU A 388 8.45 20.29 -10.26
CA GLU A 388 8.29 21.62 -9.62
C GLU A 388 9.04 22.73 -10.37
N GLU A 389 10.27 22.45 -10.83
CA GLU A 389 11.10 23.38 -11.60
C GLU A 389 10.46 23.66 -12.97
N GLU A 390 10.16 22.62 -13.75
CA GLU A 390 9.47 22.75 -15.03
C GLU A 390 8.08 23.45 -14.90
N ASP A 391 7.33 23.19 -13.81
CA ASP A 391 6.04 23.88 -13.57
C ASP A 391 6.23 25.34 -13.15
N SER A 392 7.31 25.66 -12.45
CA SER A 392 7.68 27.04 -12.10
C SER A 392 8.10 27.83 -13.34
N GLU A 393 8.91 27.24 -14.22
CA GLU A 393 9.26 27.82 -15.52
C GLU A 393 8.02 28.06 -16.40
N ALA A 394 7.13 27.06 -16.51
CA ALA A 394 5.89 27.18 -17.26
C ALA A 394 4.95 28.26 -16.68
N THR A 395 4.91 28.40 -15.35
CA THR A 395 4.16 29.47 -14.66
C THR A 395 4.74 30.85 -14.98
N VAL A 396 6.06 31.02 -14.91
CA VAL A 396 6.73 32.28 -15.25
C VAL A 396 6.50 32.65 -16.72
N ALA A 397 6.63 31.70 -17.65
CA ALA A 397 6.38 31.93 -19.08
C ALA A 397 4.91 32.29 -19.37
N ALA A 398 3.94 31.64 -18.70
CA ALA A 398 2.53 32.00 -18.80
C ALA A 398 2.28 33.44 -18.32
N LEU A 399 2.78 33.79 -17.13
CA LEU A 399 2.64 35.14 -16.57
C LEU A 399 3.30 36.22 -17.45
N GLN A 400 4.48 35.96 -18.01
CA GLN A 400 5.16 36.87 -18.94
C GLN A 400 4.38 37.10 -20.24
N SER A 401 3.62 36.10 -20.71
CA SER A 401 2.77 36.20 -21.89
C SER A 401 1.35 36.72 -21.60
N GLY A 402 1.04 37.02 -20.32
CA GLY A 402 -0.31 37.42 -19.88
C GLY A 402 -1.34 36.30 -19.91
N ALA A 403 -0.90 35.03 -19.98
CA ALA A 403 -1.75 33.86 -19.93
C ALA A 403 -2.01 33.39 -18.48
N GLU A 404 -3.09 32.64 -18.28
CA GLU A 404 -3.38 31.98 -17.01
C GLU A 404 -2.31 30.90 -16.71
N PRO A 405 -1.72 30.87 -15.50
CA PRO A 405 -0.69 29.88 -15.17
C PRO A 405 -1.28 28.47 -15.13
N PRO A 406 -0.55 27.44 -15.62
CA PRO A 406 -1.04 26.07 -15.62
C PRO A 406 -1.08 25.49 -14.20
N VAL A 407 -2.10 24.67 -13.90
CA VAL A 407 -2.19 23.94 -12.62
C VAL A 407 -0.98 23.01 -12.46
N PRO A 408 -0.19 23.13 -11.38
CA PRO A 408 0.98 22.28 -11.13
C PRO A 408 0.65 20.79 -11.18
N ARG A 409 1.61 19.98 -11.66
CA ARG A 409 1.45 18.52 -11.75
C ARG A 409 1.45 17.86 -10.37
N LEU A 410 2.22 18.37 -9.41
CA LEU A 410 2.20 17.83 -8.05
C LEU A 410 0.87 18.07 -7.31
N GLU A 411 0.10 19.10 -7.68
CA GLU A 411 -1.27 19.28 -7.19
C GLU A 411 -2.15 18.13 -7.69
N ARG A 412 -2.16 17.88 -9.01
CA ARG A 412 -2.88 16.74 -9.62
C ARG A 412 -2.44 15.38 -9.11
N VAL A 413 -1.16 15.21 -8.75
CA VAL A 413 -0.66 13.98 -8.10
C VAL A 413 -1.28 13.81 -6.72
N ARG A 414 -1.42 14.89 -5.95
CA ARG A 414 -2.09 14.87 -4.64
C ARG A 414 -3.57 14.52 -4.79
N ASP A 415 -4.27 15.07 -5.78
CA ASP A 415 -5.68 14.74 -6.07
C ASP A 415 -5.89 13.24 -6.36
N ILE A 416 -4.97 12.62 -7.12
CA ILE A 416 -5.00 11.17 -7.44
C ILE A 416 -4.73 10.32 -6.19
N ILE A 417 -3.78 10.73 -5.33
CA ILE A 417 -3.48 10.04 -4.07
C ILE A 417 -4.68 10.16 -3.11
N GLU A 418 -5.35 11.30 -3.07
CA GLU A 418 -6.52 11.56 -2.23
C GLU A 418 -7.77 10.83 -2.76
N GLY A 419 -8.41 11.37 -3.80
CA GLY A 419 -9.69 10.94 -4.33
C GLY A 419 -9.65 9.73 -5.27
N GLY A 420 -8.46 9.21 -5.57
CA GLY A 420 -8.29 8.08 -6.46
C GLY A 420 -8.25 8.48 -7.93
N VAL A 421 -8.16 7.48 -8.80
CA VAL A 421 -7.91 7.69 -10.23
C VAL A 421 -9.09 8.43 -10.84
N GLY A 422 -10.32 8.04 -10.50
CA GLY A 422 -11.53 8.69 -11.02
C GLY A 422 -11.66 10.18 -10.67
N HIS A 423 -11.07 10.66 -9.57
CA HIS A 423 -11.12 12.07 -9.18
C HIS A 423 -10.40 12.98 -10.20
N ALA A 424 -9.26 12.52 -10.72
CA ALA A 424 -8.51 13.22 -11.78
C ALA A 424 -9.28 13.35 -13.11
N TYR A 425 -10.32 12.54 -13.34
CA TYR A 425 -11.19 12.64 -14.53
C TYR A 425 -12.51 13.38 -14.21
N GLY A 426 -12.95 13.39 -12.95
CA GLY A 426 -14.20 14.01 -12.48
C GLY A 426 -14.18 15.55 -12.46
N ASP A 427 -13.07 16.17 -12.04
CA ASP A 427 -12.98 17.63 -11.84
C ASP A 427 -13.13 18.47 -13.13
N THR A 428 -13.13 17.80 -14.29
CA THR A 428 -13.45 18.43 -15.59
C THR A 428 -14.95 18.68 -15.84
N VAL A 429 -15.84 18.16 -14.98
CA VAL A 429 -17.30 18.24 -15.16
C VAL A 429 -17.95 19.28 -14.24
N GLU A 430 -17.47 19.45 -13.00
CA GLU A 430 -18.13 20.34 -12.02
C GLU A 430 -17.60 21.77 -12.00
N ARG A 431 -16.29 22.00 -12.24
CA ARG A 431 -15.77 23.35 -12.46
C ARG A 431 -16.19 23.85 -13.84
N GLY A 432 -17.35 24.53 -13.88
CA GLY A 432 -18.10 24.98 -15.07
C GLY A 432 -17.41 25.96 -16.03
N SER A 433 -16.21 25.64 -16.48
CA SER A 433 -15.60 26.24 -17.66
C SER A 433 -16.43 25.86 -18.88
N ARG A 434 -16.85 26.85 -19.69
CA ARG A 434 -17.78 26.68 -20.83
C ARG A 434 -17.13 26.00 -22.06
N GLY A 435 -16.23 25.03 -21.84
CA GLY A 435 -15.76 24.12 -22.88
C GLY A 435 -16.83 23.07 -23.19
N ALA A 436 -17.01 22.74 -24.47
CA ALA A 436 -18.04 21.80 -24.89
C ALA A 436 -17.81 20.39 -24.26
N PRO A 437 -18.85 19.74 -23.70
CA PRO A 437 -18.73 18.42 -23.09
C PRO A 437 -18.49 17.36 -24.17
N GLY A 438 -17.22 17.00 -24.39
CA GLY A 438 -16.86 15.95 -25.33
C GLY A 438 -15.47 16.04 -25.96
N ASP A 439 -14.66 17.07 -25.69
CA ASP A 439 -13.36 17.20 -26.35
C ASP A 439 -12.32 16.18 -25.80
N PRO A 440 -11.97 15.11 -26.54
CA PRO A 440 -10.99 14.12 -26.08
C PRO A 440 -9.57 14.66 -26.14
N GLN A 441 -9.36 15.83 -26.77
CA GLN A 441 -8.04 16.43 -26.95
C GLN A 441 -7.42 16.89 -25.62
N ARG A 442 -8.22 17.29 -24.62
CA ARG A 442 -7.70 17.69 -23.29
C ARG A 442 -6.97 16.54 -22.57
N ARG A 443 -7.37 15.29 -22.86
CA ARG A 443 -6.72 14.05 -22.39
C ARG A 443 -5.42 13.71 -23.12
N ARG A 444 -5.11 14.36 -24.24
CA ARG A 444 -3.86 14.17 -25.00
C ARG A 444 -2.70 15.01 -24.46
N THR A 445 -2.90 15.77 -23.39
CA THR A 445 -1.82 16.53 -22.76
C THR A 445 -0.86 15.57 -22.06
N SER A 446 0.38 15.50 -22.54
CA SER A 446 1.47 14.69 -21.94
C SER A 446 1.65 14.94 -20.44
N THR A 447 1.29 16.14 -19.97
CA THR A 447 1.31 16.56 -18.56
C THR A 447 0.31 15.83 -17.67
N ALA A 448 -0.79 15.29 -18.20
CA ALA A 448 -1.74 14.47 -17.43
C ALA A 448 -1.19 13.05 -17.22
N GLY A 449 -0.72 12.41 -18.30
CA GLY A 449 -0.07 11.10 -18.24
C GLY A 449 1.18 11.08 -17.36
N ARG A 450 1.99 12.15 -17.37
CA ARG A 450 3.13 12.30 -16.43
C ARG A 450 2.68 12.32 -14.96
N ALA A 451 1.60 13.04 -14.63
CA ALA A 451 1.07 13.09 -13.26
C ALA A 451 0.52 11.73 -12.80
N VAL A 452 -0.25 11.03 -13.63
CA VAL A 452 -0.74 9.66 -13.34
C VAL A 452 0.41 8.67 -13.17
N THR A 453 1.40 8.70 -14.07
CA THR A 453 2.59 7.84 -13.98
C THR A 453 3.37 8.08 -12.68
N PHE A 454 3.52 9.34 -12.27
CA PHE A 454 4.21 9.70 -11.03
C PHE A 454 3.40 9.31 -9.77
N ALA A 455 2.09 9.55 -9.75
CA ALA A 455 1.21 9.10 -8.67
C ALA A 455 1.22 7.57 -8.53
N ASN A 456 1.21 6.83 -9.64
CA ASN A 456 1.37 5.37 -9.64
C ASN A 456 2.69 4.92 -9.01
N ARG A 457 3.78 5.65 -9.27
CA ARG A 457 5.12 5.38 -8.70
C ARG A 457 5.11 5.53 -7.18
N VAL A 458 4.55 6.62 -6.67
CA VAL A 458 4.36 6.88 -5.23
C VAL A 458 3.48 5.80 -4.58
N ASN A 459 2.33 5.49 -5.19
CA ASN A 459 1.41 4.47 -4.66
C ASN A 459 2.00 3.04 -4.71
N ALA A 460 2.82 2.72 -5.73
CA ALA A 460 3.54 1.45 -5.81
C ALA A 460 4.57 1.32 -4.68
N LEU A 461 5.29 2.41 -4.35
CA LEU A 461 6.22 2.42 -3.21
C LEU A 461 5.46 2.30 -1.87
N ALA A 462 4.29 2.92 -1.73
CA ALA A 462 3.42 2.75 -0.56
C ALA A 462 2.92 1.30 -0.40
N LEU A 463 2.55 0.62 -1.49
CA LEU A 463 2.23 -0.81 -1.46
C LEU A 463 3.47 -1.67 -1.09
N ALA A 464 4.64 -1.36 -1.66
CA ALA A 464 5.88 -2.07 -1.36
C ALA A 464 6.30 -1.95 0.12
N MET A 465 6.09 -0.79 0.74
CA MET A 465 6.36 -0.53 2.17
C MET A 465 5.67 -1.56 3.09
N THR A 466 4.45 -1.99 2.76
CA THR A 466 3.70 -2.98 3.56
C THR A 466 4.32 -4.39 3.56
N LYS A 467 5.18 -4.70 2.59
CA LYS A 467 5.91 -5.99 2.50
C LYS A 467 7.21 -5.98 3.31
N LEU A 468 7.73 -4.81 3.64
CA LEU A 468 8.95 -4.67 4.42
C LEU A 468 8.67 -5.01 5.89
N ARG A 469 9.25 -6.13 6.36
CA ARG A 469 9.05 -6.65 7.73
C ARG A 469 9.24 -5.58 8.82
N ALA A 470 10.25 -4.72 8.67
CA ALA A 470 10.57 -3.63 9.59
C ALA A 470 9.44 -2.60 9.78
N PHE A 471 8.55 -2.45 8.81
CA PHE A 471 7.38 -1.58 8.88
C PHE A 471 6.15 -2.37 9.34
N LYS A 472 5.93 -3.57 8.78
CA LYS A 472 4.79 -4.44 9.10
C LYS A 472 4.59 -4.67 10.60
N GLU A 473 5.67 -4.83 11.37
CA GLU A 473 5.63 -5.10 12.81
C GLU A 473 5.18 -3.91 13.69
N ARG A 474 5.22 -2.66 13.19
CA ARG A 474 4.79 -1.45 13.94
C ARG A 474 3.66 -0.65 13.30
N GLN A 475 3.33 -0.96 12.05
CA GLN A 475 2.33 -0.29 11.22
C GLN A 475 0.96 -0.14 11.91
N GLU A 476 0.46 -1.20 12.53
CA GLU A 476 -0.83 -1.24 13.23
C GLU A 476 -0.84 -0.33 14.47
N MET A 477 0.16 -0.49 15.36
CA MET A 477 0.30 0.35 16.56
C MET A 477 0.46 1.84 16.24
N VAL A 478 1.25 2.19 15.22
CA VAL A 478 1.47 3.59 14.82
C VAL A 478 0.17 4.22 14.33
N PHE A 479 -0.60 3.53 13.48
CA PHE A 479 -1.88 4.06 13.03
C PHE A 479 -2.94 4.10 14.12
N GLN A 480 -2.96 3.13 15.06
CA GLN A 480 -3.86 3.19 16.21
C GLN A 480 -3.57 4.42 17.11
N VAL A 481 -2.28 4.71 17.35
CA VAL A 481 -1.86 5.91 18.11
C VAL A 481 -2.21 7.19 17.34
N LEU A 482 -1.88 7.27 16.05
CA LEU A 482 -2.16 8.46 15.25
C LEU A 482 -3.66 8.71 15.04
N ALA A 483 -4.46 7.65 14.90
CA ALA A 483 -5.92 7.75 14.88
C ALA A 483 -6.46 8.33 16.21
N GLY A 484 -5.97 7.82 17.34
CA GLY A 484 -6.38 8.28 18.68
C GLY A 484 -5.89 9.69 19.04
N VAL A 485 -4.82 10.20 18.40
CA VAL A 485 -4.33 11.58 18.56
C VAL A 485 -5.00 12.56 17.60
N ALA A 486 -5.54 12.09 16.48
CA ALA A 486 -6.20 12.90 15.47
C ALA A 486 -7.72 13.08 15.68
N GLY A 487 -8.32 12.33 16.62
CA GLY A 487 -9.76 12.36 16.96
C GLY A 487 -10.17 13.38 18.02
#